data_AF-A0A524GTE7-F1
#
_entry.id   AF-A0A524GTE7-F1
#
_cell.length_a   1.000
_cell.length_b   1.000
_cell.length_c   1.000
_cell.angle_alpha   90.00
_cell.angle_beta   90.00
_cell.angle_gamma   90.00
#
_symmetry.space_group_name_H-M   'P 1'
#
loop_
_entity.id
_entity.type
_entity.pdbx_description
1 polymer ?
#
loop_
_entity_poly.entity_id
_entity_poly.type
_entity_poly.pdbx_seq_one_letter_code
_entity_poly.pdbx_strand_id
1 'polypeptide(L)'
;MKRRIIRHLNFLSVLMIMILFGYPLDARIIKVVVTKTEPYLEEKHFGTAGSYVRISGQAYGEVDPDNPLNTIIQDIRFAPMNNRGMVEYISDFIILRPADMSKSNGVLFLSLPNRGNALPVDSVLLSRGFIYFWCAWQGDVLRGNNRLLMRVPYAGDNGNTIGGILRTEYQVNSETTTLNLSSGFFTGLT
;
A
#
# COMPACT_ATOMS: atom_id res chain seq x y z
N MET A 1 15.50 57.61 5.04
CA MET A 1 14.17 57.01 5.29
C MET A 1 13.69 56.05 4.20
N LYS A 2 13.80 56.37 2.89
CA LYS A 2 13.26 55.55 1.77
C LYS A 2 13.87 54.14 1.59
N ARG A 3 15.17 53.93 1.84
CA ARG A 3 15.85 52.62 1.66
C ARG A 3 15.36 51.51 2.60
N ARG A 4 14.86 51.86 3.80
CA ARG A 4 14.36 50.88 4.79
C ARG A 4 12.99 50.34 4.36
N ILE A 5 12.13 51.20 3.81
CA ILE A 5 10.79 50.85 3.31
C ILE A 5 10.86 49.94 2.07
N ILE A 6 11.78 50.21 1.13
CA ILE A 6 11.98 49.38 -0.08
C ILE A 6 12.47 47.96 0.29
N ARG A 7 13.29 47.81 1.33
CA ARG A 7 13.74 46.50 1.82
C ARG A 7 12.60 45.68 2.45
N HIS A 8 11.70 46.31 3.20
CA HIS A 8 10.53 45.63 3.77
C HIS A 8 9.49 45.26 2.71
N LEU A 9 9.30 46.11 1.69
CA LEU A 9 8.38 45.83 0.58
C LEU A 9 8.85 44.62 -0.25
N ASN A 10 10.15 44.52 -0.57
CA ASN A 10 10.70 43.35 -1.25
C ASN A 10 10.62 42.07 -0.40
N PHE A 11 10.77 42.16 0.92
CA PHE A 11 10.67 41.01 1.81
C PHE A 11 9.25 40.46 1.89
N LEU A 12 8.25 41.34 1.96
CA LEU A 12 6.82 40.97 1.92
C LEU A 12 6.42 40.35 0.58
N SER A 13 6.94 40.87 -0.55
CA SER A 13 6.69 40.28 -1.87
C SER A 13 7.26 38.87 -2.01
N VAL A 14 8.48 38.62 -1.51
CA VAL A 14 9.11 37.29 -1.54
C VAL A 14 8.38 36.30 -0.63
N LEU A 15 7.96 36.74 0.56
CA LEU A 15 7.19 35.90 1.49
C LEU A 15 5.82 35.51 0.90
N MET A 16 5.14 36.45 0.23
CA MET A 16 3.85 36.22 -0.42
C MET A 16 3.98 35.26 -1.61
N ILE A 17 5.08 35.34 -2.38
CA ILE A 17 5.40 34.39 -3.45
C ILE A 17 5.65 32.99 -2.87
N MET A 18 6.41 32.83 -1.77
CA MET A 18 6.61 31.51 -1.14
C MET A 18 5.31 30.87 -0.64
N ILE A 19 4.37 31.66 -0.10
CA ILE A 19 3.07 31.15 0.35
C ILE A 19 2.20 30.72 -0.84
N LEU A 20 2.32 31.39 -1.99
CA LEU A 20 1.63 31.03 -3.23
C LEU A 20 2.17 29.78 -3.93
N PHE A 21 3.36 29.29 -3.54
CA PHE A 21 4.02 28.10 -4.12
C PHE A 21 4.10 26.88 -3.17
N GLY A 22 3.37 26.92 -2.05
CA GLY A 22 3.25 25.76 -1.16
C GLY A 22 2.30 24.71 -1.74
N TYR A 23 2.80 23.76 -2.52
CA TYR A 23 2.01 22.57 -2.88
C TYR A 23 2.01 21.60 -1.70
N PRO A 24 0.85 21.20 -1.14
CA PRO A 24 0.79 20.08 -0.23
C PRO A 24 1.06 18.81 -1.03
N LEU A 25 2.29 18.33 -1.03
CA LEU A 25 2.65 17.01 -1.55
C LEU A 25 2.48 15.98 -0.42
N ASP A 26 1.22 15.69 -0.10
CA ASP A 26 0.91 14.57 0.79
C ASP A 26 1.03 13.26 0.02
N ALA A 27 1.91 12.38 0.49
CA ALA A 27 1.86 10.97 0.13
C ALA A 27 0.53 10.41 0.67
N ARG A 28 -0.40 10.04 -0.23
CA ARG A 28 -1.74 9.60 0.16
C ARG A 28 -2.34 8.63 -0.84
N ILE A 29 -3.35 7.90 -0.38
CA ILE A 29 -4.29 7.26 -1.29
C ILE A 29 -5.05 8.36 -2.04
N ILE A 30 -4.88 8.40 -3.36
CA ILE A 30 -5.48 9.40 -4.25
C ILE A 30 -6.81 8.93 -4.84
N LYS A 31 -7.04 7.61 -4.90
CA LYS A 31 -8.25 7.03 -5.47
C LYS A 31 -8.51 5.65 -4.89
N VAL A 32 -9.75 5.36 -4.56
CA VAL A 32 -10.22 4.03 -4.14
C VAL A 32 -11.26 3.56 -5.15
N VAL A 33 -11.06 2.36 -5.71
CA VAL A 33 -11.99 1.73 -6.66
C VAL A 33 -12.51 0.45 -6.02
N VAL A 34 -13.81 0.40 -5.75
CA VAL A 34 -14.47 -0.84 -5.35
C VAL A 34 -14.78 -1.65 -6.62
N THR A 35 -14.23 -2.85 -6.70
CA THR A 35 -14.41 -3.74 -7.86
C THR A 35 -15.57 -4.72 -7.64
N LYS A 36 -15.84 -5.10 -6.39
CA LYS A 36 -16.91 -6.04 -6.07
C LYS A 36 -17.43 -5.82 -4.64
N THR A 37 -18.74 -5.93 -4.47
CA THR A 37 -19.39 -6.03 -3.16
C THR A 37 -20.34 -7.23 -3.19
N GLU A 38 -20.25 -8.12 -2.22
CA GLU A 38 -21.04 -9.34 -2.18
C GLU A 38 -21.33 -9.79 -0.74
N PRO A 39 -22.43 -10.53 -0.49
CA PRO A 39 -22.64 -11.21 0.79
C PRO A 39 -21.49 -12.13 1.13
N TYR A 40 -21.09 -12.16 2.40
CA TYR A 40 -20.06 -13.09 2.87
C TYR A 40 -20.68 -14.41 3.30
N LEU A 41 -20.14 -15.53 2.78
CA LEU A 41 -20.56 -16.90 3.11
C LEU A 41 -22.08 -17.08 3.09
N GLU A 42 -22.73 -16.70 1.99
CA GLU A 42 -24.18 -16.88 1.81
C GLU A 42 -25.02 -16.28 2.95
N GLU A 43 -24.61 -15.10 3.42
CA GLU A 43 -25.28 -14.37 4.52
C GLU A 43 -25.26 -15.08 5.88
N LYS A 44 -24.31 -16.00 6.11
CA LYS A 44 -24.10 -16.60 7.43
C LYS A 44 -24.03 -15.53 8.52
N HIS A 45 -24.77 -15.78 9.61
CA HIS A 45 -24.80 -14.91 10.78
C HIS A 45 -23.67 -15.22 11.75
N PHE A 46 -23.06 -14.17 12.30
CA PHE A 46 -22.01 -14.24 13.31
C PHE A 46 -22.49 -13.52 14.58
N GLY A 47 -22.92 -14.29 15.58
CA GLY A 47 -23.36 -13.76 16.88
C GLY A 47 -24.33 -12.58 16.75
N THR A 48 -24.12 -11.55 17.56
CA THR A 48 -24.95 -10.33 17.56
C THR A 48 -24.62 -9.39 16.40
N ALA A 49 -23.46 -9.53 15.76
CA ALA A 49 -23.04 -8.72 14.62
C ALA A 49 -23.86 -9.00 13.34
N GLY A 50 -24.46 -10.20 13.25
CA GLY A 50 -25.31 -10.59 12.12
C GLY A 50 -24.51 -11.05 10.91
N SER A 51 -25.06 -10.88 9.71
CA SER A 51 -24.40 -11.21 8.45
C SER A 51 -23.35 -10.16 8.09
N TYR A 52 -22.45 -10.52 7.19
CA TYR A 52 -21.34 -9.69 6.76
C TYR A 52 -21.34 -9.50 5.24
N VAL A 53 -20.73 -8.40 4.77
CA VAL A 53 -20.47 -8.16 3.36
C VAL A 53 -18.97 -8.08 3.08
N ARG A 54 -18.55 -8.70 1.98
CA ARG A 54 -17.19 -8.62 1.45
C ARG A 54 -17.13 -7.54 0.37
N ILE A 55 -16.20 -6.61 0.53
CA ILE A 55 -15.92 -5.54 -0.44
C ILE A 55 -14.49 -5.74 -0.91
N SER A 56 -14.28 -5.90 -2.22
CA SER A 56 -12.94 -6.00 -2.81
C SER A 56 -12.68 -4.78 -3.69
N GLY A 57 -11.43 -4.35 -3.78
CA GLY A 57 -11.08 -3.16 -4.55
C GLY A 57 -9.60 -2.89 -4.66
N GLN A 58 -9.28 -1.70 -5.16
CA GLN A 58 -7.93 -1.21 -5.38
C GLN A 58 -7.78 0.21 -4.84
N ALA A 59 -6.74 0.44 -4.06
CA ALA A 59 -6.34 1.75 -3.60
C ALA A 59 -5.12 2.20 -4.42
N TYR A 60 -5.24 3.35 -5.07
CA TYR A 60 -4.17 3.99 -5.84
C TYR A 60 -3.54 5.04 -4.93
N GLY A 61 -2.22 4.99 -4.80
CA GLY A 61 -1.48 5.91 -3.94
C GLY A 61 -0.28 6.51 -4.64
N GLU A 62 0.22 7.54 -3.99
CA GLU A 62 1.38 8.32 -4.43
C GLU A 62 2.34 8.50 -3.27
N VAL A 63 3.63 8.38 -3.54
CA VAL A 63 4.71 8.58 -2.57
C VAL A 63 5.65 9.66 -3.09
N ASP A 64 5.96 10.62 -2.24
CA ASP A 64 6.93 11.66 -2.54
C ASP A 64 8.36 11.10 -2.35
N PRO A 65 9.18 10.97 -3.41
CA PRO A 65 10.56 10.52 -3.27
C PRO A 65 11.44 11.50 -2.50
N ASP A 66 11.07 12.79 -2.45
CA ASP A 66 11.79 13.86 -1.75
C ASP A 66 11.49 13.95 -0.26
N ASN A 67 10.43 13.29 0.21
CA ASN A 67 10.09 13.28 1.62
C ASN A 67 11.15 12.50 2.43
N PRO A 68 11.78 13.11 3.46
CA PRO A 68 12.77 12.43 4.30
C PRO A 68 12.26 11.14 4.97
N LEU A 69 10.95 10.99 5.20
CA LEU A 69 10.36 9.77 5.76
C LEU A 69 10.33 8.60 4.77
N ASN A 70 10.42 8.90 3.47
CA ASN A 70 10.40 7.90 2.40
C ASN A 70 11.80 7.45 1.98
N THR A 71 12.88 7.99 2.56
CA THR A 71 14.26 7.62 2.20
C THR A 71 14.60 6.16 2.55
N ILE A 72 13.79 5.52 3.40
CA ILE A 72 13.90 4.09 3.70
C ILE A 72 13.44 3.20 2.54
N ILE A 73 12.65 3.74 1.60
CA ILE A 73 12.19 3.00 0.43
C ILE A 73 13.36 2.90 -0.54
N GLN A 74 13.87 1.68 -0.70
CA GLN A 74 14.99 1.38 -1.58
C GLN A 74 14.70 1.84 -3.01
N ASP A 75 15.69 2.48 -3.63
CA ASP A 75 15.68 2.93 -5.03
C ASP A 75 14.52 3.86 -5.41
N ILE A 76 13.82 4.46 -4.45
CA ILE A 76 12.67 5.36 -4.73
C ILE A 76 13.04 6.53 -5.64
N ARG A 77 14.31 6.97 -5.62
CA ARG A 77 14.85 8.04 -6.48
C ARG A 77 15.01 7.64 -7.93
N PHE A 78 15.04 6.35 -8.21
CA PHE A 78 15.16 5.79 -9.55
C PHE A 78 13.81 5.29 -10.09
N ALA A 79 12.73 5.42 -9.31
CA ALA A 79 11.40 5.09 -9.77
C ALA A 79 10.86 6.17 -10.72
N PRO A 80 10.08 5.81 -11.76
CA PRO A 80 9.38 6.77 -12.59
C PRO A 80 8.40 7.59 -11.74
N MET A 81 8.37 8.89 -12.01
CA MET A 81 7.46 9.84 -11.36
C MET A 81 6.41 10.31 -12.35
N ASN A 82 5.21 10.59 -11.85
CA ASN A 82 4.16 11.23 -12.64
C ASN A 82 4.42 12.75 -12.78
N ASN A 83 3.53 13.47 -13.49
CA ASN A 83 3.65 14.91 -13.72
C ASN A 83 3.63 15.78 -12.44
N ARG A 84 3.32 15.21 -11.27
CA ARG A 84 3.40 15.87 -9.97
C ARG A 84 4.71 15.60 -9.23
N GLY A 85 5.62 14.82 -9.81
CA GLY A 85 6.85 14.38 -9.13
C GLY A 85 6.62 13.25 -8.12
N MET A 86 5.49 12.53 -8.20
CA MET A 86 5.16 11.46 -7.26
C MET A 86 5.39 10.08 -7.86
N VAL A 87 5.84 9.13 -7.04
CA VAL A 87 5.93 7.71 -7.40
C VAL A 87 4.58 7.05 -7.16
N GLU A 88 3.96 6.51 -8.20
CA GLU A 88 2.62 5.91 -8.14
C GLU A 88 2.67 4.44 -7.76
N TYR A 89 1.70 3.99 -6.97
CA TYR A 89 1.51 2.57 -6.66
C TYR A 89 0.02 2.21 -6.59
N ILE A 90 -0.28 0.92 -6.62
CA ILE A 90 -1.64 0.41 -6.44
C ILE A 90 -1.61 -0.77 -5.48
N SER A 91 -2.50 -0.79 -4.49
CA SER A 91 -2.67 -1.89 -3.54
C SER A 91 -4.07 -2.50 -3.66
N ASP A 92 -4.16 -3.80 -3.90
CA ASP A 92 -5.43 -4.53 -3.80
C ASP A 92 -5.87 -4.64 -2.34
N PHE A 93 -7.17 -4.58 -2.10
CA PHE A 93 -7.73 -4.74 -0.76
C PHE A 93 -9.01 -5.58 -0.71
N ILE A 94 -9.27 -6.12 0.48
CA ILE A 94 -10.55 -6.72 0.87
C ILE A 94 -10.96 -6.10 2.20
N ILE A 95 -12.22 -5.67 2.30
CA ILE A 95 -12.89 -5.32 3.55
C ILE A 95 -13.96 -6.36 3.81
N LEU A 96 -14.06 -6.81 5.05
CA LEU A 96 -15.18 -7.59 5.55
C LEU A 96 -15.78 -6.84 6.73
N ARG A 97 -17.04 -6.43 6.62
CA ARG A 97 -17.75 -5.64 7.64
C ARG A 97 -19.17 -6.17 7.88
N PRO A 98 -19.78 -5.92 9.06
CA PRO A 98 -21.19 -6.24 9.28
C PRO A 98 -22.06 -5.64 8.18
N ALA A 99 -23.07 -6.38 7.70
CA ALA A 99 -24.02 -5.90 6.71
C ALA A 99 -24.78 -4.67 7.24
N ASP A 100 -25.22 -4.76 8.50
CA ASP A 100 -25.74 -3.65 9.31
C ASP A 100 -24.61 -3.02 10.12
N MET A 101 -24.20 -1.81 9.73
CA MET A 101 -23.09 -1.10 10.36
C MET A 101 -23.37 -0.66 11.80
N SER A 102 -24.63 -0.59 12.23
CA SER A 102 -24.96 -0.30 13.65
C SER A 102 -24.51 -1.40 14.60
N LYS A 103 -24.22 -2.60 14.06
CA LYS A 103 -23.74 -3.77 14.79
C LYS A 103 -22.23 -3.92 14.77
N SER A 104 -21.50 -2.98 14.15
CA SER A 104 -20.05 -2.94 14.26
C SER A 104 -19.63 -2.44 15.63
N ASN A 105 -18.53 -2.99 16.16
CA ASN A 105 -17.92 -2.49 17.38
C ASN A 105 -16.97 -1.31 17.15
N GLY A 106 -16.84 -0.83 15.91
CA GLY A 106 -15.98 0.30 15.55
C GLY A 106 -14.48 -0.03 15.49
N VAL A 107 -14.08 -1.29 15.65
CA VAL A 107 -12.66 -1.70 15.62
C VAL A 107 -12.32 -2.35 14.28
N LEU A 108 -11.24 -1.86 13.67
CA LEU A 108 -10.64 -2.40 12.46
C LEU A 108 -9.52 -3.37 12.80
N PHE A 109 -9.65 -4.62 12.36
CA PHE A 109 -8.57 -5.59 12.31
C PHE A 109 -7.85 -5.48 10.97
N LEU A 110 -6.69 -4.81 10.95
CA LEU A 110 -5.82 -4.72 9.78
C LEU A 110 -4.91 -5.94 9.68
N SER A 111 -4.90 -6.58 8.53
CA SER A 111 -4.00 -7.67 8.18
C SER A 111 -3.20 -7.32 6.94
N LEU A 112 -1.89 -7.48 7.00
CA LEU A 112 -0.98 -7.34 5.85
C LEU A 112 -0.56 -8.74 5.39
N PRO A 113 -1.31 -9.37 4.47
CA PRO A 113 -1.09 -10.76 4.12
C PRO A 113 0.26 -10.96 3.43
N ASN A 114 1.13 -11.74 4.07
CA ASN A 114 2.39 -12.16 3.48
C ASN A 114 2.14 -12.93 2.17
N ARG A 115 2.90 -12.60 1.12
CA ARG A 115 2.72 -13.15 -0.24
C ARG A 115 1.30 -12.99 -0.82
N GLY A 116 0.55 -12.00 -0.34
CA GLY A 116 -0.80 -11.68 -0.82
C GLY A 116 -1.91 -12.65 -0.39
N ASN A 117 -1.64 -13.63 0.48
CA ASN A 117 -2.64 -14.61 0.90
C ASN A 117 -3.52 -14.06 2.05
N ALA A 118 -4.74 -13.62 1.74
CA ALA A 118 -5.71 -13.21 2.76
C ALA A 118 -6.06 -14.40 3.66
N LEU A 119 -5.56 -14.38 4.89
CA LEU A 119 -5.77 -15.45 5.87
C LEU A 119 -7.25 -15.52 6.29
N PRO A 120 -7.74 -16.72 6.69
CA PRO A 120 -9.09 -16.87 7.23
C PRO A 120 -9.36 -15.94 8.42
N VAL A 121 -10.61 -15.52 8.53
CA VAL A 121 -11.11 -14.70 9.64
C VAL A 121 -11.40 -15.52 10.88
N ASP A 122 -11.26 -14.89 12.04
CA ASP A 122 -11.69 -15.47 13.31
C ASP A 122 -13.19 -15.21 13.50
N SER A 123 -13.98 -16.28 13.61
CA SER A 123 -15.43 -16.17 13.83
C SER A 123 -15.81 -15.51 15.15
N VAL A 124 -14.94 -15.58 16.18
CA VAL A 124 -15.13 -14.87 17.45
C VAL A 124 -15.03 -13.37 17.22
N LEU A 125 -14.07 -12.90 16.42
CA LEU A 125 -13.95 -11.49 16.08
C LEU A 125 -15.13 -11.01 15.23
N LEU A 126 -15.58 -11.82 14.25
CA LEU A 126 -16.81 -11.49 13.51
C LEU A 126 -18.04 -11.42 14.42
N SER A 127 -18.20 -12.36 15.36
CA SER A 127 -19.34 -12.35 16.28
C SER A 127 -19.41 -11.10 17.18
N ARG A 128 -18.28 -10.40 17.33
CA ARG A 128 -18.13 -9.17 18.12
C ARG A 128 -18.21 -7.90 17.27
N GLY A 129 -18.48 -7.99 15.96
CA GLY A 129 -18.71 -6.82 15.11
C GLY A 129 -17.44 -6.14 14.60
N PHE A 130 -16.29 -6.83 14.62
CA PHE A 130 -15.05 -6.31 14.04
C PHE A 130 -15.19 -6.11 12.52
N ILE A 131 -14.52 -5.10 12.00
CA ILE A 131 -14.26 -4.96 10.56
C ILE A 131 -12.89 -5.56 10.29
N TYR A 132 -12.79 -6.46 9.33
CA TYR A 132 -11.51 -6.94 8.83
C TYR A 132 -11.10 -6.19 7.58
N PHE A 133 -9.82 -5.88 7.48
CA PHE A 133 -9.24 -5.25 6.31
C PHE A 133 -7.92 -5.91 5.95
N TRP A 134 -7.83 -6.43 4.73
CA TRP A 134 -6.57 -6.88 4.13
C TRP A 134 -6.18 -5.90 3.05
N CYS A 135 -4.92 -5.47 3.05
CA CYS A 135 -4.35 -4.73 1.92
C CYS A 135 -3.01 -5.32 1.51
N ALA A 136 -2.76 -5.36 0.20
CA ALA A 136 -1.49 -5.81 -0.32
C ALA A 136 -0.38 -4.82 0.04
N TRP A 137 0.75 -5.36 0.50
CA TRP A 137 1.91 -4.56 0.91
C TRP A 137 3.21 -4.99 0.23
N GLN A 138 3.21 -6.16 -0.41
CA GLN A 138 4.38 -6.79 -0.96
C GLN A 138 4.39 -6.64 -2.49
N GLY A 139 5.43 -5.99 -3.02
CA GLY A 139 5.52 -5.58 -4.43
C GLY A 139 6.02 -6.65 -5.40
N ASP A 140 6.59 -7.74 -4.88
CA ASP A 140 7.16 -8.86 -5.65
C ASP A 140 6.19 -10.05 -5.76
N VAL A 141 4.92 -9.93 -5.35
CA VAL A 141 3.97 -11.05 -5.41
C VAL A 141 3.48 -11.31 -6.84
N LEU A 142 3.67 -12.53 -7.33
CA LEU A 142 3.12 -12.97 -8.62
C LEU A 142 1.59 -13.15 -8.58
N ARG A 143 0.95 -12.87 -9.72
CA ARG A 143 -0.50 -13.07 -9.95
C ARG A 143 -0.90 -14.55 -9.78
N GLY A 144 -2.16 -14.77 -9.40
CA GLY A 144 -2.78 -16.11 -9.30
C GLY A 144 -3.17 -16.49 -7.88
N ASN A 145 -3.94 -17.58 -7.74
CA ASN A 145 -4.46 -18.11 -6.47
C ASN A 145 -5.23 -17.08 -5.62
N ASN A 146 -5.91 -16.12 -6.26
CA ASN A 146 -6.64 -15.04 -5.60
C ASN A 146 -5.80 -14.19 -4.62
N ARG A 147 -4.48 -14.12 -4.84
CA ARG A 147 -3.57 -13.29 -4.04
C ARG A 147 -3.87 -11.80 -4.23
N LEU A 148 -3.80 -11.03 -3.15
CA LEU A 148 -3.81 -9.57 -3.17
C LEU A 148 -2.44 -9.05 -3.59
N LEU A 149 -2.41 -8.15 -4.57
CA LEU A 149 -1.18 -7.67 -5.18
C LEU A 149 -0.97 -6.19 -4.92
N MET A 150 0.28 -5.84 -4.62
CA MET A 150 0.75 -4.47 -4.70
C MET A 150 1.51 -4.32 -6.01
N ARG A 151 1.17 -3.27 -6.77
CA ARG A 151 1.83 -2.91 -8.01
C ARG A 151 2.64 -1.66 -7.73
N VAL A 152 3.95 -1.80 -7.80
CA VAL A 152 4.94 -0.72 -7.69
C VAL A 152 5.65 -0.57 -9.02
N PRO A 153 6.20 0.61 -9.33
CA PRO A 153 6.90 0.81 -10.58
C PRO A 153 8.28 0.17 -10.53
N TYR A 154 8.84 -0.08 -11.70
CA TYR A 154 10.22 -0.51 -11.84
C TYR A 154 11.17 0.66 -11.60
N ALA A 155 12.13 0.51 -10.69
CA ALA A 155 13.20 1.47 -10.47
C ALA A 155 14.35 1.22 -11.47
N GLY A 156 14.75 2.26 -12.20
CA GLY A 156 15.76 2.20 -13.26
C GLY A 156 16.64 3.45 -13.31
N ASP A 157 17.90 3.30 -13.72
CA ASP A 157 18.78 4.45 -13.95
C ASP A 157 18.60 4.97 -15.39
N ASN A 158 17.81 6.03 -15.55
CA ASN A 158 17.51 6.63 -16.85
C ASN A 158 16.97 5.63 -17.88
N GLY A 159 16.14 4.69 -17.41
CA GLY A 159 15.57 3.61 -18.23
C GLY A 159 16.48 2.38 -18.38
N ASN A 160 17.70 2.41 -17.83
CA ASN A 160 18.58 1.25 -17.76
C ASN A 160 18.31 0.45 -16.48
N THR A 161 18.64 -0.84 -16.53
CA THR A 161 18.60 -1.73 -15.37
C THR A 161 19.57 -1.26 -14.31
N ILE A 162 19.09 -1.11 -13.07
CA ILE A 162 19.97 -0.98 -11.91
C ILE A 162 20.63 -2.34 -11.67
N GLY A 163 21.92 -2.44 -12.00
CA GLY A 163 22.70 -3.66 -11.90
C GLY A 163 23.72 -3.59 -10.77
N GLY A 164 24.01 -4.72 -10.16
CA GLY A 164 25.02 -4.87 -9.13
C GLY A 164 25.23 -6.33 -8.75
N ILE A 165 26.20 -6.60 -7.89
CA ILE A 165 26.37 -7.94 -7.32
C ILE A 165 25.26 -8.14 -6.29
N LEU A 166 24.25 -8.94 -6.64
CA LEU A 166 23.26 -9.45 -5.70
C LEU A 166 23.74 -10.79 -5.15
N ARG A 167 23.88 -10.89 -3.83
CA ARG A 167 24.15 -12.17 -3.16
C ARG A 167 22.90 -12.63 -2.44
N THR A 168 22.36 -13.76 -2.90
CA THR A 168 21.30 -14.49 -2.20
C THR A 168 21.88 -15.80 -1.69
N GLU A 169 21.67 -16.09 -0.42
CA GLU A 169 22.04 -17.36 0.18
C GLU A 169 20.82 -18.30 0.21
N TYR A 170 21.04 -19.56 -0.14
CA TYR A 170 19.99 -20.57 -0.17
C TYR A 170 20.30 -21.66 0.85
N GLN A 171 19.33 -21.99 1.67
CA GLN A 171 19.39 -23.13 2.58
C GLN A 171 18.56 -24.27 2.02
N VAL A 172 19.17 -25.45 1.92
CA VAL A 172 18.48 -26.70 1.56
C VAL A 172 18.15 -27.49 2.82
N ASN A 173 16.92 -28.03 2.90
CA ASN A 173 16.47 -28.80 4.05
C ASN A 173 16.84 -30.30 3.96
N SER A 174 17.28 -30.76 2.79
CA SER A 174 17.74 -32.12 2.51
C SER A 174 18.68 -32.12 1.30
N GLU A 175 19.46 -33.18 1.12
CA GLU A 175 20.31 -33.37 -0.06
C GLU A 175 19.46 -33.32 -1.34
N THR A 176 19.80 -32.42 -2.26
CA THR A 176 19.11 -32.24 -3.54
C THR A 176 20.04 -31.60 -4.56
N THR A 177 19.80 -31.89 -5.85
CA THR A 177 20.48 -31.27 -7.00
C THR A 177 19.66 -30.16 -7.66
N THR A 178 18.40 -29.98 -7.25
CA THR A 178 17.50 -28.93 -7.77
C THR A 178 16.72 -28.28 -6.62
N LEU A 179 16.51 -26.96 -6.71
CA LEU A 179 15.75 -26.19 -5.72
C LEU A 179 14.77 -25.27 -6.43
N ASN A 180 13.50 -25.30 -6.01
CA ASN A 180 12.49 -24.40 -6.53
C ASN A 180 12.66 -23.01 -5.86
N LEU A 181 12.96 -22.00 -6.68
CA LEU A 181 13.20 -20.63 -6.22
C LEU A 181 11.91 -19.90 -5.78
N SER A 182 10.74 -20.45 -6.14
CA SER A 182 9.42 -19.85 -5.91
C SER A 182 8.60 -20.52 -4.80
N SER A 183 9.16 -21.52 -4.10
CA SER A 183 8.44 -22.26 -3.04
C SER A 183 9.23 -22.35 -1.73
N GLY A 184 8.52 -22.35 -0.60
CA GLY A 184 9.10 -22.48 0.73
C GLY A 184 8.69 -21.37 1.70
N PHE A 185 9.09 -21.50 2.97
CA PHE A 185 8.68 -20.55 4.02
C PHE A 185 9.32 -19.16 3.85
N PHE A 186 10.44 -19.02 3.13
CA PHE A 186 11.22 -17.77 3.01
C PHE A 186 11.81 -17.50 1.61
N THR A 187 11.06 -17.70 0.52
CA THR A 187 11.52 -17.22 -0.79
C THR A 187 11.18 -15.74 -0.97
N GLY A 188 12.22 -14.94 -1.26
CA GLY A 188 12.18 -13.49 -1.54
C GLY A 188 12.47 -13.16 -3.01
N LEU A 189 12.19 -14.09 -3.90
CA LEU A 189 12.25 -13.89 -5.34
C LEU A 189 10.99 -14.53 -5.95
N THR A 190 10.00 -13.70 -6.23
CA THR A 190 8.90 -14.00 -7.15
C THR A 190 8.78 -12.87 -8.16
#